data_AF-A0AAW8ZXU1-F1
#
_entry.id   AF-A0AAW8ZXU1-F1
#
_cell.length_a   1.000
_cell.length_b   1.000
_cell.length_c   1.000
_cell.angle_alpha   90.00
_cell.angle_beta   90.00
_cell.angle_gamma   90.00
#
_symmetry.space_group_name_H-M   'P 1'
#
loop_
_entity.id
_entity.type
_entity.pdbx_description
1 polymer ?
#
loop_
_entity_poly.entity_id
_entity_poly.type
_entity_poly.pdbx_seq_one_letter_code
_entity_poly.pdbx_strand_id
1 'polypeptide(L)'
;MADKVYIKDKDGNDLLVATDWSIIQNKPSNLATTNQLPVLGAWQRDGIIYKNGAYDWDHVNNGYNCAYRIADLGGFKIVELRLAFGVNRDITDDIEVIDLPAIIRPDGNEELWSATGTRGVFIHTTPDGNVHVYCQKFSDGDKYTHDGLLTYHTVYFTTI
;
A
#
# COMPACT_ATOMS: atom_id res chain seq x y z
N MET A 1 -4.54 -33.65 3.13
CA MET A 1 -3.57 -34.77 3.18
C MET A 1 -2.19 -34.15 3.05
N ALA A 2 -1.28 -34.40 3.99
CA ALA A 2 0.04 -33.75 4.01
C ALA A 2 1.10 -34.72 3.48
N ASP A 3 1.84 -34.27 2.46
CA ASP A 3 2.98 -34.97 1.88
C ASP A 3 4.15 -34.96 2.88
N LYS A 4 4.60 -36.15 3.28
CA LYS A 4 5.71 -36.32 4.22
C LYS A 4 7.02 -35.92 3.55
N VAL A 5 7.78 -35.02 4.17
CA VAL A 5 9.15 -34.71 3.79
C VAL A 5 10.09 -35.47 4.72
N TYR A 6 11.01 -36.26 4.17
CA TYR A 6 11.99 -37.06 4.92
C TYR A 6 13.34 -36.34 4.91
N ILE A 7 13.89 -36.07 6.10
CA ILE A 7 15.29 -35.65 6.24
C ILE A 7 16.13 -36.91 6.35
N LYS A 8 16.94 -37.16 5.32
CA LYS A 8 17.85 -38.31 5.24
C LYS A 8 19.30 -37.86 5.44
N ASP A 9 20.12 -38.71 6.04
CA ASP A 9 21.57 -38.50 6.01
C ASP A 9 22.13 -38.74 4.60
N LYS A 10 23.43 -38.50 4.45
CA LYS A 10 24.16 -38.71 3.18
C LYS A 10 24.13 -40.16 2.68
N ASP A 11 23.80 -41.12 3.55
CA ASP A 11 23.75 -42.55 3.27
C ASP A 11 22.30 -43.05 3.08
N GLY A 12 21.32 -42.14 3.12
CA GLY A 12 19.91 -42.42 2.87
C GLY A 12 19.12 -42.90 4.09
N ASN A 13 19.71 -42.89 5.29
CA ASN A 13 19.01 -43.25 6.52
C ASN A 13 18.13 -42.09 6.98
N ASP A 14 16.90 -42.39 7.40
CA ASP A 14 15.99 -41.40 7.96
C ASP A 14 16.54 -40.91 9.32
N LEU A 15 16.99 -39.65 9.36
CA LEU A 15 17.64 -39.07 10.55
C LEU A 15 16.64 -38.72 11.66
N LEU A 16 15.40 -38.47 11.29
CA LEU A 16 14.29 -38.20 12.19
C LEU A 16 13.08 -38.94 11.66
N VAL A 17 12.53 -39.86 12.46
CA VAL A 17 11.17 -40.35 12.26
C VAL A 17 10.31 -39.10 12.18
N ALA A 18 9.69 -38.86 11.01
CA ALA A 18 8.89 -37.67 10.71
C ALA A 18 8.25 -37.18 12.00
N THR A 19 8.72 -36.06 12.55
CA THR A 19 8.25 -35.57 13.85
C THR A 19 6.78 -35.34 13.66
N ASP A 20 5.97 -36.32 14.05
CA ASP A 20 4.53 -36.24 13.91
C ASP A 20 4.17 -34.98 14.65
N TRP A 21 3.53 -34.03 13.94
CA TRP A 21 3.14 -32.79 14.56
C TRP A 21 2.41 -33.10 15.87
N SER A 22 1.64 -34.20 15.95
CA SER A 22 0.96 -34.69 17.14
C SER A 22 1.83 -34.84 18.40
N ILE A 23 3.12 -35.19 18.32
CA ILE A 23 3.98 -35.48 19.49
C ILE A 23 4.62 -34.24 20.13
N ILE A 24 4.58 -33.09 19.47
CA ILE A 24 5.10 -31.83 20.03
C ILE A 24 4.17 -31.37 21.17
N GLN A 25 4.67 -31.31 22.40
CA GLN A 25 3.94 -30.71 23.54
C GLN A 25 4.14 -29.19 23.54
N ASN A 26 3.16 -28.43 24.05
CA ASN A 26 3.15 -26.96 24.02
C ASN A 26 3.13 -26.33 22.61
N LYS A 27 2.40 -26.97 21.68
CA LYS A 27 2.14 -26.35 20.38
C LYS A 27 1.45 -24.99 20.60
N PRO A 28 1.85 -23.94 19.88
CA PRO A 28 1.01 -22.77 19.78
C PRO A 28 -0.30 -23.20 19.13
N SER A 29 -1.43 -22.99 19.81
CA SER A 29 -2.75 -23.41 19.33
C SER A 29 -3.23 -22.57 18.13
N ASN A 30 -2.55 -21.47 17.84
CA ASN A 30 -3.02 -20.41 16.95
C ASN A 30 -2.02 -20.07 15.83
N LEU A 31 -1.20 -21.03 15.38
CA LEU A 31 -0.41 -20.82 14.17
C LEU A 31 -1.34 -20.82 12.95
N ALA A 32 -1.62 -19.64 12.40
CA ALA A 32 -2.32 -19.52 11.13
C ALA A 32 -1.53 -20.27 10.05
N THR A 33 -2.16 -21.27 9.44
CA THR A 33 -1.65 -21.89 8.21
C THR A 33 -1.65 -20.86 7.09
N THR A 34 -0.82 -21.02 6.05
CA THR A 34 -0.75 -20.06 4.92
C THR A 34 -2.11 -19.83 4.23
N ASN A 35 -3.02 -20.81 4.29
CA ASN A 35 -4.40 -20.71 3.78
C ASN A 35 -5.34 -19.89 4.69
N GLN A 36 -4.90 -19.53 5.89
CA GLN A 36 -5.60 -18.69 6.86
C GLN A 36 -4.98 -17.29 6.93
N LEU A 37 -3.94 -17.01 6.14
CA LEU A 37 -3.42 -15.66 5.99
C LEU A 37 -4.45 -14.83 5.23
N PRO A 38 -4.82 -13.64 5.74
CA PRO A 38 -5.69 -12.73 5.03
C PRO A 38 -5.16 -12.42 3.63
N VAL A 39 -6.07 -12.46 2.66
CA VAL A 39 -5.79 -12.10 1.27
C VAL A 39 -6.25 -10.68 1.01
N LEU A 40 -5.61 -10.01 0.06
CA LEU A 40 -6.07 -8.70 -0.40
C LEU A 40 -7.46 -8.84 -1.00
N GLY A 41 -8.38 -8.01 -0.53
CA GLY A 41 -9.74 -7.93 -1.06
C GLY A 41 -9.81 -7.36 -2.48
N ALA A 42 -11.03 -7.11 -2.93
CA ALA A 42 -11.27 -6.42 -4.19
C ALA A 42 -10.73 -4.98 -4.14
N TRP A 43 -10.38 -4.44 -5.31
CA TRP A 43 -10.08 -3.02 -5.45
C TRP A 43 -11.33 -2.18 -5.14
N GLN A 44 -11.14 -1.11 -4.39
CA GLN A 44 -12.14 -0.15 -3.97
C GLN A 44 -11.68 1.27 -4.32
N ARG A 45 -12.65 2.15 -4.54
CA ARG A 45 -12.42 3.59 -4.78
C ARG A 45 -13.22 4.48 -3.83
N ASP A 46 -14.04 3.86 -2.98
CA ASP A 46 -15.05 4.55 -2.21
C ASP A 46 -14.40 5.50 -1.21
N GLY A 47 -14.89 6.75 -1.18
CA GLY A 47 -14.43 7.77 -0.25
C GLY A 47 -13.08 8.41 -0.57
N ILE A 48 -12.42 8.08 -1.69
CA ILE A 48 -11.31 8.90 -2.22
C ILE A 48 -11.88 10.23 -2.70
N ILE A 49 -11.41 11.35 -2.15
CA ILE A 49 -11.86 12.69 -2.53
C ILE A 49 -10.72 13.45 -3.19
N TYR A 50 -10.91 13.89 -4.42
CA TYR A 50 -9.96 14.76 -5.10
C TYR A 50 -10.17 16.22 -4.68
N LYS A 51 -9.05 16.91 -4.45
CA LYS A 51 -9.00 18.29 -3.99
C LYS A 51 -8.21 19.11 -4.97
N ASN A 52 -8.37 20.43 -4.88
CA ASN A 52 -7.39 21.35 -5.43
C ASN A 52 -7.08 21.16 -6.94
N GLY A 53 -8.06 20.70 -7.71
CA GLY A 53 -7.92 20.48 -9.15
C GLY A 53 -7.40 19.10 -9.54
N ALA A 54 -7.19 18.20 -8.58
CA ALA A 54 -6.82 16.82 -8.85
C ALA A 54 -7.99 16.02 -9.43
N TYR A 55 -7.65 14.99 -10.19
CA TYR A 55 -8.61 14.09 -10.82
C TYR A 55 -7.98 12.71 -11.09
N ASP A 56 -8.80 11.65 -11.12
CA ASP A 56 -8.36 10.34 -11.60
C ASP A 56 -7.90 10.46 -13.06
N TRP A 57 -6.72 9.94 -13.41
CA TRP A 57 -6.18 10.10 -14.77
C TRP A 57 -7.15 9.65 -15.87
N ASP A 58 -7.97 8.65 -15.60
CA ASP A 58 -8.96 8.12 -16.54
C ASP A 58 -10.41 8.47 -16.13
N HIS A 59 -10.59 9.61 -15.45
CA HIS A 59 -11.89 10.12 -14.98
C HIS A 59 -12.97 10.20 -16.08
N VAL A 60 -12.58 10.33 -17.35
CA VAL A 60 -13.50 10.40 -18.50
C VAL A 60 -14.13 9.03 -18.82
N ASN A 61 -13.43 7.92 -18.56
CA ASN A 61 -13.89 6.56 -18.87
C ASN A 61 -14.35 5.76 -17.64
N ASN A 62 -14.72 6.45 -16.54
CA ASN A 62 -14.94 5.83 -15.23
C ASN A 62 -13.69 5.06 -14.73
N GLY A 63 -12.53 5.68 -14.91
CA GLY A 63 -11.23 5.16 -14.50
C GLY A 63 -11.21 4.57 -13.09
N TYR A 64 -10.37 3.55 -12.93
CA TYR A 64 -10.13 2.87 -11.65
C TYR A 64 -8.67 3.06 -11.20
N ASN A 65 -8.04 4.16 -11.61
CA ASN A 65 -6.59 4.33 -11.47
C ASN A 65 -6.19 4.69 -10.05
N CYS A 66 -7.03 5.47 -9.36
CA CYS A 66 -6.96 5.68 -7.92
C CYS A 66 -7.86 4.68 -7.21
N ALA A 67 -7.24 3.68 -6.59
CA ALA A 67 -7.93 2.63 -5.88
C ALA A 67 -7.05 2.07 -4.76
N TYR A 68 -7.70 1.46 -3.78
CA TYR A 68 -7.04 0.73 -2.71
C TYR A 68 -7.64 -0.65 -2.55
N ARG A 69 -6.92 -1.54 -1.86
CA ARG A 69 -7.47 -2.81 -1.38
C ARG A 69 -6.83 -3.17 -0.04
N ILE A 70 -7.57 -3.92 0.75
CA ILE A 70 -7.24 -4.18 2.15
C ILE A 70 -7.13 -5.70 2.36
N ALA A 71 -6.12 -6.12 3.12
CA ALA A 71 -6.12 -7.42 3.79
C ALA A 71 -6.24 -7.19 5.30
N ASP A 72 -7.32 -7.66 5.89
CA ASP A 72 -7.62 -7.47 7.32
C ASP A 72 -6.91 -8.54 8.16
N LEU A 73 -6.01 -8.12 9.06
CA LEU A 73 -5.24 -8.98 9.96
C LEU A 73 -5.75 -8.90 11.41
N GLY A 74 -6.98 -8.40 11.61
CA GLY A 74 -7.70 -8.36 12.88
C GLY A 74 -7.32 -7.17 13.76
N GLY A 75 -6.06 -7.06 14.18
CA GLY A 75 -5.61 -5.91 15.00
C GLY A 75 -5.07 -4.74 14.19
N PHE A 76 -4.73 -5.01 12.94
CA PHE A 76 -4.17 -4.10 11.96
C PHE A 76 -4.56 -4.59 10.58
N LYS A 77 -4.38 -3.78 9.55
CA LYS A 77 -4.68 -4.12 8.16
C LYS A 77 -3.49 -3.78 7.27
N ILE A 78 -3.30 -4.55 6.20
CA ILE A 78 -2.43 -4.16 5.09
C ILE A 78 -3.29 -3.39 4.10
N VAL A 79 -2.85 -2.20 3.75
CA VAL A 79 -3.42 -1.41 2.66
C VAL A 79 -2.45 -1.46 1.49
N GLU A 80 -2.97 -1.83 0.32
CA GLU A 80 -2.32 -1.50 -0.94
C GLU A 80 -3.06 -0.34 -1.57
N LEU A 81 -2.34 0.75 -1.84
CA LEU A 81 -2.86 1.98 -2.41
C LEU A 81 -2.18 2.24 -3.75
N ARG A 82 -2.97 2.35 -4.80
CA ARG A 82 -2.54 2.77 -6.14
C ARG A 82 -3.23 4.07 -6.50
N LEU A 83 -2.46 5.09 -6.84
CA LEU A 83 -2.94 6.36 -7.35
C LEU A 83 -2.29 6.62 -8.70
N ALA A 84 -3.13 6.90 -9.70
CA ALA A 84 -2.71 7.48 -10.96
C ALA A 84 -3.66 8.63 -11.27
N PHE A 85 -3.16 9.85 -11.12
CA PHE A 85 -3.96 11.07 -11.09
C PHE A 85 -3.24 12.20 -11.82
N GLY A 86 -4.00 13.21 -12.22
CA GLY A 86 -3.49 14.47 -12.72
C GLY A 86 -3.97 15.64 -11.87
N VAL A 87 -3.48 16.83 -12.20
CA VAL A 87 -3.95 18.10 -11.62
C VAL A 87 -4.16 19.13 -12.73
N ASN A 88 -5.25 19.87 -12.66
CA ASN A 88 -5.66 20.83 -13.69
C ASN A 88 -5.08 22.24 -13.53
N ARG A 89 -4.13 22.41 -12.60
CA ARG A 89 -3.44 23.67 -12.35
C ARG A 89 -2.00 23.43 -11.92
N ASP A 90 -1.15 24.41 -12.19
CA ASP A 90 0.25 24.37 -11.78
C ASP A 90 0.38 24.31 -10.26
N ILE A 91 1.39 23.58 -9.79
CA ILE A 91 1.71 23.45 -8.37
C ILE A 91 3.09 24.05 -8.14
N THR A 92 3.17 25.07 -7.31
CA THR A 92 4.41 25.78 -6.98
C THR A 92 4.95 25.44 -5.60
N ASP A 93 4.13 24.84 -4.73
CA ASP A 93 4.41 24.61 -3.31
C ASP A 93 3.88 23.24 -2.88
N ASP A 94 3.78 23.00 -1.58
CA ASP A 94 3.07 21.85 -1.01
C ASP A 94 1.55 22.06 -1.10
N ILE A 95 0.84 21.14 -1.75
CA ILE A 95 -0.62 21.20 -1.86
C ILE A 95 -1.26 19.82 -1.70
N GLU A 96 -2.28 19.75 -0.85
CA GLU A 96 -3.17 18.58 -0.75
C GLU A 96 -3.91 18.39 -2.07
N VAL A 97 -3.86 17.19 -2.63
CA VAL A 97 -4.52 16.84 -3.89
C VAL A 97 -5.56 15.74 -3.73
N ILE A 98 -5.40 14.85 -2.74
CA ILE A 98 -6.33 13.76 -2.48
C ILE A 98 -6.50 13.60 -0.97
N ASP A 99 -7.73 13.44 -0.51
CA ASP A 99 -8.08 13.06 0.86
C ASP A 99 -8.48 11.57 0.83
N LEU A 100 -7.72 10.73 1.54
CA LEU A 100 -7.98 9.29 1.60
C LEU A 100 -9.08 8.98 2.62
N PRO A 101 -9.93 7.98 2.34
CA PRO A 101 -10.99 7.59 3.26
C PRO A 101 -10.39 7.09 4.58
N ALA A 102 -11.07 7.39 5.69
CA ALA A 102 -10.63 7.05 7.06
C ALA A 102 -10.17 5.59 7.22
N ILE A 103 -10.82 4.66 6.51
CA ILE A 103 -10.52 3.22 6.57
C ILE A 103 -9.12 2.85 6.05
N ILE A 104 -8.42 3.73 5.31
CA ILE A 104 -7.06 3.45 4.84
C ILE A 104 -6.03 4.48 5.30
N ARG A 105 -6.38 5.44 6.16
CA ARG A 105 -5.40 6.46 6.55
C ARG A 105 -4.21 5.81 7.27
N PRO A 106 -2.96 6.23 6.99
CA PRO A 106 -1.80 5.77 7.75
C PRO A 106 -1.98 6.03 9.25
N ASP A 107 -1.25 5.29 10.08
CA ASP A 107 -1.22 5.57 11.51
C ASP A 107 -0.58 6.96 11.74
N GLY A 108 -1.07 7.71 12.75
CA GLY A 108 -0.85 9.16 12.89
C GLY A 108 0.59 9.67 13.07
N ASN A 109 1.61 8.82 12.99
CA ASN A 109 3.02 9.17 12.97
C ASN A 109 3.77 8.70 11.71
N GLU A 110 3.10 8.08 10.75
CA GLU A 110 3.70 7.62 9.49
C GLU A 110 3.57 8.69 8.40
N GLU A 111 4.71 9.09 7.82
CA GLU A 111 4.79 9.92 6.61
C GLU A 111 5.43 9.13 5.48
N LEU A 112 4.84 9.20 4.29
CA LEU A 112 5.35 8.51 3.11
C LEU A 112 5.71 9.51 2.02
N TRP A 113 7.00 9.61 1.72
CA TRP A 113 7.53 10.48 0.67
C TRP A 113 7.98 9.64 -0.53
N SER A 114 7.42 9.92 -1.70
CA SER A 114 7.74 9.23 -2.94
C SER A 114 8.22 10.21 -4.00
N ALA A 115 9.43 10.00 -4.51
CA ALA A 115 9.94 10.76 -5.64
C ALA A 115 9.19 10.39 -6.91
N THR A 116 8.83 11.39 -7.72
CA THR A 116 8.22 11.17 -9.03
C THR A 116 9.29 11.10 -10.12
N GLY A 117 8.88 10.81 -11.36
CA GLY A 117 9.77 10.92 -12.53
C GLY A 117 10.18 12.35 -12.86
N THR A 118 9.56 13.36 -12.24
CA THR A 118 9.88 14.77 -12.42
C THR A 118 10.81 15.23 -11.31
N ARG A 119 11.95 15.82 -11.68
CA ARG A 119 12.95 16.33 -10.72
C ARG A 119 12.29 17.31 -9.74
N GLY A 120 12.51 17.07 -8.44
CA GLY A 120 12.02 17.97 -7.39
C GLY A 120 10.53 17.83 -7.08
N VAL A 121 9.81 16.91 -7.73
CA VAL A 121 8.39 16.70 -7.45
C VAL A 121 8.23 15.39 -6.68
N PHE A 122 7.55 15.50 -5.53
CA PHE A 122 7.33 14.39 -4.61
C PHE A 122 5.83 14.24 -4.32
N ILE A 123 5.40 13.01 -4.14
CA ILE A 123 4.09 12.68 -3.59
C ILE A 123 4.30 12.39 -2.11
N HIS A 124 3.60 13.13 -1.26
CA HIS A 124 3.70 13.04 0.19
C HIS A 124 2.36 12.57 0.75
N THR A 125 2.30 11.40 1.38
CA THR A 125 1.13 11.00 2.17
C THR A 125 1.38 11.37 3.62
N THR A 126 0.56 12.27 4.15
CA THR A 126 0.64 12.78 5.52
C THR A 126 -0.04 11.82 6.50
N PRO A 127 0.21 11.96 7.82
CA PRO A 127 -0.32 11.05 8.81
C PRO A 127 -1.85 11.15 9.02
N ASP A 128 -2.48 12.24 8.56
CA ASP A 128 -3.93 12.40 8.56
C ASP A 128 -4.60 11.82 7.30
N GLY A 129 -3.82 11.16 6.44
CA GLY A 129 -4.30 10.48 5.23
C GLY A 129 -4.51 11.39 4.03
N ASN A 130 -3.97 12.61 4.07
CA ASN A 130 -3.95 13.48 2.91
C ASN A 130 -2.76 13.14 2.02
N VAL A 131 -2.98 13.19 0.71
CA VAL A 131 -1.94 13.04 -0.29
C VAL A 131 -1.68 14.42 -0.85
N HIS A 132 -0.42 14.80 -0.81
CA HIS A 132 0.09 16.07 -1.25
C HIS A 132 1.02 15.88 -2.45
N VAL A 133 1.07 16.89 -3.30
CA VAL A 133 2.14 17.05 -4.28
C VAL A 133 3.03 18.18 -3.79
N TYR A 134 4.28 17.84 -3.52
CA TYR A 134 5.29 18.77 -3.07
C TYR A 134 6.26 19.08 -4.22
N CYS A 135 6.42 20.36 -4.53
CA CYS A 135 7.42 20.84 -5.49
C CYS A 135 8.58 21.51 -4.76
N GLN A 136 9.74 20.85 -4.74
CA GLN A 136 10.98 21.43 -4.27
C GLN A 136 11.45 22.54 -5.21
N LYS A 137 11.64 23.73 -4.65
CA LYS A 137 12.17 24.90 -5.36
C LYS A 137 13.70 24.87 -5.39
N PHE A 138 14.28 24.91 -6.58
CA PHE A 138 15.71 25.14 -6.83
C PHE A 138 15.95 26.53 -7.45
N SER A 139 14.94 27.12 -8.09
CA SER A 139 14.93 28.47 -8.64
C SER A 139 13.54 29.11 -8.63
N ASP A 140 13.48 30.42 -8.84
CA ASP A 140 12.21 31.14 -9.03
C ASP A 140 11.49 30.62 -10.28
N GLY A 141 10.23 30.22 -10.11
CA GLY A 141 9.38 29.70 -11.19
C GLY A 141 9.32 28.17 -11.29
N ASP A 142 10.07 27.43 -10.46
CA ASP A 142 9.98 25.97 -10.38
C ASP A 142 8.57 25.55 -9.97
N LYS A 143 7.98 24.64 -10.74
CA LYS A 143 6.62 24.16 -10.57
C LYS A 143 6.44 22.79 -11.19
N TYR A 144 5.45 22.05 -10.71
CA TYR A 144 4.84 20.98 -11.49
C TYR A 144 3.77 21.59 -12.40
N THR A 145 3.96 21.45 -13.70
CA THR A 145 2.99 21.93 -14.69
C THR A 145 1.76 21.04 -14.71
N HIS A 146 0.58 21.66 -14.80
CA HIS A 146 -0.71 20.97 -14.94
C HIS A 146 -0.76 19.94 -16.09
N ASP A 147 -1.79 19.09 -16.05
CA ASP A 147 -2.14 18.08 -17.06
C ASP A 147 -1.09 16.98 -17.29
N GLY A 148 -0.14 16.84 -16.36
CA GLY A 148 0.75 15.68 -16.29
C GLY A 148 0.12 14.52 -15.50
N LEU A 149 0.61 13.31 -15.78
CA LEU A 149 0.29 12.11 -15.01
C LEU A 149 1.28 11.97 -13.84
N LEU A 150 0.74 11.81 -12.64
CA LEU A 150 1.46 11.37 -11.45
C LEU A 150 1.02 9.97 -11.08
N THR A 151 1.98 9.10 -10.77
CA THR A 151 1.73 7.74 -10.32
C THR A 151 2.36 7.52 -8.96
N TYR A 152 1.63 6.85 -8.08
CA TYR A 152 2.05 6.46 -6.74
C TYR A 152 1.47 5.10 -6.41
N HIS A 153 2.32 4.19 -5.98
CA HIS A 153 1.90 2.85 -5.55
C HIS A 153 2.66 2.52 -4.27
N THR A 154 1.91 2.16 -3.23
CA THR A 154 2.48 1.85 -1.92
C THR A 154 1.70 0.73 -1.24
N VAL A 155 2.38 0.05 -0.32
CA VAL A 155 1.79 -0.94 0.58
C VAL A 155 2.25 -0.59 2.00
N TYR A 156 1.31 -0.43 2.92
CA TYR A 156 1.60 -0.09 4.32
C TYR A 156 0.64 -0.80 5.28
N PHE A 157 1.03 -0.81 6.55
CA PHE A 157 0.17 -1.28 7.64
C PHE A 157 -0.53 -0.07 8.27
N THR A 158 -1.75 -0.26 8.73
CA THR A 158 -2.46 0.74 9.55
C THR A 158 -3.38 0.03 10.52
N THR A 159 -3.68 0.66 11.64
CA THR A 159 -4.63 0.14 12.63
C THR A 159 -6.08 0.32 12.16
N ILE A 160 -7.02 -0.40 12.79
CA ILE A 160 -8.43 -0.39 12.37
C ILE A 160 -9.07 0.98 12.60
#